data_AF-A0AAE1PMV7-F1
#
_entry.id   AF-A0AAE1PMV7-F1
#
_cell.length_a   1.000
_cell.length_b   1.000
_cell.length_c   1.000
_cell.angle_alpha   90.00
_cell.angle_beta   90.00
_cell.angle_gamma   90.00
#
_symmetry.space_group_name_H-M   'P 1'
#
loop_
_entity.id
_entity.type
_entity.pdbx_description
1 polymer ?
#
loop_
_entity_poly.entity_id
_entity_poly.type
_entity_poly.pdbx_seq_one_letter_code
_entity_poly.pdbx_strand_id
1 'polypeptide(L)'
;MKGSQGREEGLQEIADYLSPRLLGILGFLDSKLVSSSTMYKEKRSALWSLSDLLVLMGKRYISPVSRKILASLKTALKLKDEEFYDIGCHAWTNFLYNLDESTLVGLIEEVVAVMKPLVKKRPEEMAPVLTSVLVETPSVKEFLANMPLLPEDDSLSIINQAILEHQLKVVGGSTEDNVHTTISELFSVILSQCREVEEEEEVLNEIHLNIESELFIVQLVTELGRAFLAATDANTQTCASYAMQEVTRLYGIRESGSRETTPIDSQAWEKLSYHLQEIIYPLLTSKYMLSTGNNRSSVTLPSPIFGSDKAKTFQQWLTSWECSLVDLLQGERASQVFSACKPILRRDTTTAIYLLPSILICMLCETSDHHHQITTQVLSVMNQLQEKDKDEAALSIISIEINWQLSKWSQKKRQAESQGKKGRAAFIPSTQLHQVMSFLEKIPADILAHISYKSHAYSPALMHIEAYIKDNPLQVKEHLCFLQQEWQQ
;
A
#
# COMPACT_ATOMS: atom_id res chain seq x y z
N MET A 1 50.28 -2.48 3.45
CA MET A 1 49.64 -2.53 2.12
C MET A 1 49.16 -3.94 1.75
N LYS A 2 49.97 -5.01 1.81
CA LYS A 2 49.46 -6.39 1.56
C LYS A 2 48.44 -6.91 2.59
N GLY A 3 48.53 -6.49 3.86
CA GLY A 3 47.61 -6.94 4.92
C GLY A 3 46.27 -6.20 5.01
N SER A 4 46.13 -5.02 4.40
CA SER A 4 44.86 -4.29 4.28
C SER A 4 44.05 -4.80 3.09
N GLN A 5 44.72 -5.10 1.99
CA GLN A 5 44.11 -5.59 0.76
C GLN A 5 43.51 -7.00 0.92
N GLY A 6 44.19 -7.93 1.60
CA GLY A 6 43.62 -9.25 1.93
C GLY A 6 42.50 -9.21 2.98
N ARG A 7 42.36 -8.13 3.74
CA ARG A 7 41.25 -7.92 4.69
C ARG A 7 40.02 -7.37 3.97
N GLU A 8 40.20 -6.44 3.04
CA GLU A 8 39.14 -5.93 2.16
C GLU A 8 38.59 -7.04 1.27
N GLU A 9 39.45 -7.87 0.67
CA GLU A 9 39.03 -9.03 -0.13
C GLU A 9 38.20 -10.04 0.69
N GLY A 10 38.64 -10.37 1.91
CA GLY A 10 37.87 -11.27 2.80
C GLY A 10 36.54 -10.68 3.30
N LEU A 11 36.48 -9.37 3.54
CA LEU A 11 35.21 -8.69 3.89
C LEU A 11 34.25 -8.68 2.70
N GLN A 12 34.77 -8.52 1.49
CA GLN A 12 33.98 -8.55 0.27
C GLN A 12 33.44 -9.95 -0.04
N GLU A 13 34.23 -11.02 0.18
CA GLU A 13 33.75 -12.40 0.10
C GLU A 13 32.62 -12.70 1.11
N ILE A 14 32.73 -12.17 2.34
CA ILE A 14 31.68 -12.29 3.34
C ILE A 14 30.42 -11.53 2.91
N ALA A 15 30.57 -10.31 2.40
CA ALA A 15 29.45 -9.52 1.89
C ALA A 15 28.75 -10.23 0.71
N ASP A 16 29.51 -10.80 -0.23
CA ASP A 16 28.99 -11.56 -1.36
C ASP A 16 28.21 -12.80 -0.89
N TYR A 17 28.69 -13.48 0.16
CA TYR A 17 27.98 -14.62 0.76
C TYR A 17 26.70 -14.22 1.52
N LEU A 18 26.71 -13.07 2.19
CA LEU A 18 25.59 -12.57 2.99
C LEU A 18 24.50 -11.91 2.14
N SER A 19 24.87 -11.29 1.01
CA SER A 19 23.98 -10.57 0.09
C SER A 19 22.65 -11.30 -0.20
N PRO A 20 22.63 -12.58 -0.67
CA PRO A 20 21.38 -13.29 -0.96
C PRO A 20 20.52 -13.61 0.28
N ARG A 21 21.08 -13.44 1.49
CA ARG A 21 20.42 -13.71 2.78
C ARG A 21 20.11 -12.44 3.56
N LEU A 22 20.53 -11.28 3.06
CA LEU A 22 20.48 -10.00 3.76
C LEU A 22 19.05 -9.64 4.18
N LEU A 23 18.08 -9.75 3.26
CA LEU A 23 16.67 -9.51 3.54
C LEU A 23 16.10 -10.41 4.65
N GLY A 24 16.57 -11.66 4.74
CA GLY A 24 16.20 -12.59 5.80
C GLY A 24 16.82 -12.22 7.14
N ILE A 25 18.08 -11.80 7.15
CA ILE A 25 18.78 -11.29 8.34
C ILE A 25 18.07 -10.03 8.87
N LEU A 26 17.76 -9.08 7.99
CA LEU A 26 17.01 -7.88 8.34
C LEU A 26 15.63 -8.22 8.92
N GLY A 27 14.90 -9.15 8.29
CA GLY A 27 13.61 -9.62 8.81
C GLY A 27 13.71 -10.26 10.21
N PHE A 28 14.81 -10.99 10.49
CA PHE A 28 15.06 -11.52 11.83
C PHE A 28 15.33 -10.42 12.85
N LEU A 29 16.18 -9.44 12.52
CA LEU A 29 16.45 -8.29 13.39
C LEU A 29 15.17 -7.49 13.67
N ASP A 30 14.37 -7.24 12.64
CA ASP A 30 13.07 -6.58 12.75
C ASP A 30 12.13 -7.32 13.72
N SER A 31 12.05 -8.65 13.61
CA SER A 31 11.21 -9.46 14.49
C SER A 31 11.57 -9.28 15.97
N LYS A 32 12.86 -9.11 16.27
CA LYS A 32 13.37 -8.85 17.62
C LYS A 32 13.06 -7.44 18.09
N LEU A 33 13.20 -6.44 17.21
CA LEU A 33 12.90 -5.04 17.55
C LEU A 33 11.40 -4.82 17.80
N VAL A 34 10.53 -5.38 16.95
CA VAL A 34 9.07 -5.19 17.06
C VAL A 34 8.46 -6.00 18.20
N SER A 35 8.94 -7.21 18.45
CA SER A 35 8.30 -8.11 19.42
C SER A 35 8.33 -7.53 20.84
N SER A 36 7.15 -7.46 21.47
CA SER A 36 6.99 -7.00 22.85
C SER A 36 7.53 -7.99 23.88
N SER A 37 7.66 -9.27 23.52
CA SER A 37 8.21 -10.31 24.40
C SER A 37 9.74 -10.39 24.36
N THR A 38 10.38 -9.67 23.43
CA THR A 38 11.84 -9.68 23.31
C THR A 38 12.47 -8.86 24.42
N MET A 39 13.46 -9.44 25.10
CA MET A 39 14.16 -8.79 26.20
C MET A 39 14.90 -7.53 25.73
N TYR A 40 14.99 -6.52 26.60
CA TYR A 40 15.69 -5.26 26.34
C TYR A 40 17.11 -5.47 25.78
N LYS A 41 17.89 -6.38 26.38
CA LYS A 41 19.26 -6.70 25.96
C LYS A 41 19.34 -7.27 24.53
N GLU A 42 18.34 -8.06 24.14
CA GLU A 42 18.26 -8.61 22.78
C GLU A 42 17.94 -7.52 21.76
N LYS A 43 17.01 -6.60 22.09
CA LYS A 43 16.71 -5.43 21.24
C LYS A 43 17.93 -4.54 21.04
N ARG A 44 18.67 -4.27 22.12
CA ARG A 44 19.93 -3.51 22.09
C ARG A 44 20.96 -4.18 21.19
N SER A 45 21.16 -5.50 21.34
CA SER A 45 22.11 -6.25 20.52
C SER A 45 21.69 -6.31 19.05
N ALA A 46 20.39 -6.41 18.77
CA ALA A 46 19.87 -6.40 17.40
C ALA A 46 20.15 -5.08 16.68
N LEU A 47 20.00 -3.93 17.36
CA LEU A 47 20.26 -2.63 16.77
C LEU A 47 21.77 -2.39 16.54
N TRP A 48 22.64 -2.82 17.46
CA TRP A 48 24.08 -2.81 17.23
C TRP A 48 24.48 -3.71 16.04
N SER A 49 23.92 -4.92 16.00
CA SER A 49 24.17 -5.85 14.89
C SER A 49 23.70 -5.27 13.56
N LEU A 50 22.59 -4.53 13.53
CA LEU A 50 22.14 -3.82 12.34
C LEU A 50 23.18 -2.76 11.92
N SER A 51 23.66 -1.94 12.85
CA SER A 51 24.67 -0.92 12.57
C SER A 51 25.97 -1.53 12.00
N ASP A 52 26.46 -2.62 12.61
CA ASP A 52 27.67 -3.32 12.16
C ASP A 52 27.48 -3.96 10.78
N LEU A 53 26.29 -4.51 10.52
CA LEU A 53 25.94 -5.08 9.22
C LEU A 53 25.97 -4.03 8.11
N LEU A 54 25.60 -2.78 8.40
CA LEU A 54 25.68 -1.69 7.43
C LEU A 54 27.13 -1.37 7.03
N VAL A 55 28.05 -1.42 7.99
CA VAL A 55 29.47 -1.21 7.69
C VAL A 55 30.04 -2.40 6.91
N LEU A 56 29.66 -3.62 7.27
CA LEU A 56 30.16 -4.84 6.63
C LEU A 56 29.68 -4.99 5.18
N MET A 57 28.42 -4.69 4.91
CA MET A 57 27.82 -4.88 3.59
C MET A 57 28.24 -3.79 2.58
N GLY A 58 28.43 -2.56 3.06
CA GLY A 58 28.82 -1.42 2.22
C GLY A 58 27.76 -1.02 1.18
N LYS A 59 28.08 0.05 0.44
CA LYS A 59 27.15 0.75 -0.48
C LYS A 59 26.44 -0.18 -1.47
N ARG A 60 27.21 -1.03 -2.14
CA ARG A 60 26.74 -1.94 -3.21
C ARG A 60 25.53 -2.80 -2.80
N TYR A 61 25.51 -3.27 -1.56
CA TYR A 61 24.47 -4.18 -1.09
C TYR A 61 23.41 -3.51 -0.23
N ILE A 62 23.67 -2.30 0.26
CA ILE A 62 22.75 -1.53 1.10
C ILE A 62 21.78 -0.71 0.28
N SER A 63 22.24 -0.05 -0.78
CA SER A 63 21.38 0.78 -1.64
C SER A 63 20.15 0.03 -2.17
N PRO A 64 20.23 -1.22 -2.67
CA PRO A 64 19.06 -1.95 -3.16
C PRO A 64 18.04 -2.33 -2.08
N VAL A 65 18.49 -2.48 -0.82
CA VAL A 65 17.62 -2.84 0.32
C VAL A 65 17.40 -1.67 1.28
N SER A 66 17.71 -0.45 0.82
CA SER A 66 17.68 0.79 1.62
C SER A 66 16.31 1.06 2.24
N ARG A 67 15.23 0.84 1.49
CA ARG A 67 13.84 0.94 1.98
C ARG A 67 13.53 -0.02 3.12
N LYS A 68 14.13 -1.22 3.10
CA LYS A 68 13.95 -2.23 4.15
C LYS A 68 14.71 -1.82 5.42
N ILE A 69 15.96 -1.39 5.27
CA ILE A 69 16.78 -0.87 6.38
C ILE A 69 16.12 0.37 7.00
N LEU A 70 15.58 1.27 6.18
CA LEU A 70 14.87 2.47 6.63
C LEU A 70 13.67 2.10 7.52
N ALA A 71 12.90 1.07 7.18
CA ALA A 71 11.81 0.59 8.02
C ALA A 71 12.30 -0.05 9.33
N SER A 72 13.44 -0.75 9.32
CA SER A 72 14.10 -1.27 10.52
C SER A 72 14.50 -0.12 11.46
N LEU A 73 15.13 0.93 10.93
CA LEU A 73 15.53 2.11 11.69
C LEU A 73 14.33 2.91 12.21
N LYS A 74 13.29 3.11 11.40
CA LYS A 74 12.00 3.71 11.80
C LYS A 74 11.35 2.93 12.93
N THR A 75 11.43 1.61 12.88
CA THR A 75 10.93 0.72 13.94
C THR A 75 11.74 0.88 15.23
N ALA A 76 13.07 1.00 15.13
CA ALA A 76 13.93 1.24 16.29
C ALA A 76 13.61 2.58 16.98
N LEU A 77 13.34 3.65 16.20
CA LEU A 77 12.95 4.96 16.74
C LEU A 77 11.63 4.94 17.54
N LYS A 78 10.74 3.96 17.28
CA LYS A 78 9.49 3.80 18.03
C LYS A 78 9.70 3.32 19.48
N LEU A 79 10.89 2.82 19.84
CA LEU A 79 11.21 2.36 21.19
C LEU A 79 11.28 3.51 22.21
N LYS A 80 11.51 4.76 21.75
CA LYS A 80 11.50 6.00 22.55
C LYS A 80 12.32 5.97 23.84
N ASP A 81 13.47 5.33 23.80
CA ASP A 81 14.38 5.17 24.94
C ASP A 81 15.72 5.88 24.66
N GLU A 82 16.29 6.52 25.67
CA GLU A 82 17.50 7.33 25.54
C GLU A 82 18.71 6.52 25.07
N GLU A 83 18.88 5.28 25.55
CA GLU A 83 20.01 4.44 25.12
C GLU A 83 19.85 3.97 23.66
N PHE A 84 18.61 3.76 23.21
CA PHE A 84 18.32 3.41 21.83
C PHE A 84 18.49 4.59 20.87
N TYR A 85 18.35 5.83 21.34
CA TYR A 85 18.67 7.00 20.53
C TYR A 85 20.17 7.09 20.25
N ASP A 86 21.03 6.86 21.24
CA ASP A 86 22.49 6.92 21.05
C ASP A 86 22.97 5.86 20.04
N ILE A 87 22.45 4.62 20.14
CA ILE A 87 22.74 3.55 19.17
C ILE A 87 22.10 3.87 17.81
N GLY A 88 20.92 4.49 17.84
CA GLY A 88 20.22 4.98 16.66
C GLY A 88 21.07 5.96 15.87
N CYS A 89 21.69 6.96 16.53
CA CYS A 89 22.60 7.91 15.88
C CYS A 89 23.70 7.19 15.09
N HIS A 90 24.33 6.18 15.71
CA HIS A 90 25.37 5.38 15.06
C HIS A 90 24.82 4.61 13.85
N ALA A 91 23.67 3.95 13.99
CA ALA A 91 23.05 3.19 12.91
C ALA A 91 22.60 4.07 11.73
N TRP A 92 21.99 5.23 12.01
CA TRP A 92 21.62 6.22 11.00
C TRP A 92 22.84 6.81 10.30
N THR A 93 23.91 7.08 11.04
CA THR A 93 25.19 7.55 10.48
C THR A 93 25.76 6.54 9.49
N ASN A 94 25.85 5.28 9.91
CA ASN A 94 26.34 4.20 9.05
C ASN A 94 25.42 3.95 7.85
N PHE A 95 24.11 4.12 8.01
CA PHE A 95 23.17 4.02 6.90
C PHE A 95 23.43 5.10 5.85
N LEU A 96 23.47 6.37 6.24
CA LEU A 96 23.63 7.49 5.30
C LEU A 96 24.97 7.46 4.56
N TYR A 97 26.06 7.12 5.23
CA TYR A 97 27.38 7.00 4.58
C TYR A 97 27.48 5.81 3.63
N ASN A 98 26.64 4.78 3.79
CA ASN A 98 26.63 3.59 2.95
C ASN A 98 25.47 3.59 1.92
N LEU A 99 24.94 4.76 1.56
CA LEU A 99 24.04 4.90 0.41
C LEU A 99 24.78 5.44 -0.81
N ASP A 100 24.36 5.00 -1.99
CA ASP A 100 24.74 5.62 -3.26
C ASP A 100 23.97 6.92 -3.47
N GLU A 101 24.54 7.86 -4.24
CA GLU A 101 23.96 9.19 -4.43
C GLU A 101 22.55 9.16 -5.03
N SER A 102 22.29 8.27 -5.99
CA SER A 102 20.97 8.12 -6.61
C SER A 102 19.91 7.68 -5.61
N THR A 103 20.22 6.69 -4.79
CA THR A 103 19.32 6.17 -3.75
C THR A 103 19.12 7.19 -2.64
N LEU A 104 20.17 7.94 -2.26
CA LEU A 104 20.08 9.00 -1.27
C LEU A 104 19.12 10.10 -1.72
N VAL A 105 19.24 10.57 -2.97
CA VAL A 105 18.34 11.58 -3.55
C VAL A 105 16.88 11.12 -3.50
N GLY A 106 16.59 9.86 -3.83
CA GLY A 106 15.23 9.32 -3.77
C GLY A 106 14.67 9.07 -2.37
N LEU A 107 15.48 9.19 -1.31
CA LEU A 107 15.09 8.91 0.08
C LEU A 107 15.18 10.13 1.01
N ILE A 108 15.84 11.21 0.58
CA ILE A 108 16.29 12.25 1.51
C ILE A 108 15.15 12.95 2.25
N GLU A 109 14.02 13.21 1.58
CA GLU A 109 12.85 13.82 2.20
C GLU A 109 12.24 12.91 3.28
N GLU A 110 12.10 11.61 2.99
CA GLU A 110 11.59 10.62 3.94
C GLU A 110 12.56 10.45 5.12
N VAL A 111 13.86 10.36 4.84
CA VAL A 111 14.94 10.24 5.84
C VAL A 111 14.89 11.42 6.80
N VAL A 112 14.87 12.66 6.30
CA VAL A 112 14.83 13.87 7.13
C VAL A 112 13.56 13.91 7.99
N ALA A 113 12.41 13.55 7.42
CA ALA A 113 11.14 13.49 8.15
C ALA A 113 11.17 12.44 9.28
N VAL A 114 11.70 11.24 9.01
CA VAL A 114 11.79 10.13 9.98
C VAL A 114 12.84 10.39 11.07
N MET A 115 13.94 11.06 10.73
CA MET A 115 15.03 11.36 11.67
C MET A 115 14.74 12.54 12.60
N LYS A 116 13.75 13.39 12.30
CA LYS A 116 13.35 14.54 13.12
C LYS A 116 13.29 14.27 14.65
N PRO A 117 12.67 13.19 15.17
CA PRO A 117 12.68 12.90 16.61
C PRO A 117 14.08 12.65 17.18
N LEU A 118 14.96 12.02 16.40
CA LEU A 118 16.35 11.75 16.79
C LEU A 118 17.18 13.03 16.81
N VAL A 119 17.08 13.83 15.74
CA VAL A 119 17.77 15.13 15.61
C VAL A 119 17.36 16.08 16.74
N LYS A 120 16.09 16.09 17.14
CA LYS A 120 15.61 16.89 18.28
C LYS A 120 16.22 16.46 19.62
N LYS A 121 16.56 15.19 19.77
CA LYS A 121 17.06 14.60 21.03
C LYS A 121 18.59 14.60 21.13
N ARG A 122 19.28 14.47 20.01
CA ARG A 122 20.75 14.41 19.89
C ARG A 122 21.22 15.24 18.67
N PRO A 123 21.12 16.58 18.73
CA PRO A 123 21.50 17.43 17.62
C PRO A 123 23.01 17.40 17.36
N GLU A 124 23.84 17.39 18.42
CA GLU A 124 25.31 17.38 18.32
C GLU A 124 25.88 16.15 17.60
N GLU A 125 25.31 14.96 17.81
CA GLU A 125 25.79 13.73 17.16
C GLU A 125 25.35 13.62 15.70
N MET A 126 24.15 14.15 15.37
CA MET A 126 23.59 14.05 14.03
C MET A 126 24.03 15.18 13.10
N ALA A 127 24.36 16.35 13.63
CA ALA A 127 24.74 17.53 12.86
C ALA A 127 25.92 17.29 11.89
N PRO A 128 27.04 16.63 12.28
CA PRO A 128 28.16 16.39 11.37
C PRO A 128 27.76 15.53 10.16
N VAL A 129 26.93 14.51 10.40
CA VAL A 129 26.49 13.56 9.38
C VAL A 129 25.47 14.22 8.44
N LEU A 130 24.54 14.98 8.99
CA LEU A 130 23.59 15.73 8.18
C LEU A 130 24.31 16.81 7.36
N THR A 131 25.35 17.43 7.89
CA THR A 131 26.16 18.41 7.15
C THR A 131 26.87 17.75 5.96
N SER A 132 27.54 16.61 6.16
CA SER A 132 28.20 15.90 5.06
C SER A 132 27.20 15.41 4.00
N VAL A 133 26.06 14.87 4.43
CA VAL A 133 25.06 14.31 3.52
C VAL A 133 24.29 15.40 2.78
N LEU A 134 23.81 16.45 3.47
CA LEU A 134 22.93 17.48 2.91
C LEU A 134 23.69 18.64 2.24
N VAL A 135 24.84 19.04 2.81
CA VAL A 135 25.57 20.25 2.37
C VAL A 135 26.76 19.91 1.48
N GLU A 136 27.44 18.79 1.70
CA GLU A 136 28.62 18.42 0.90
C GLU A 136 28.23 17.66 -0.39
N THR A 137 27.11 16.93 -0.39
CA THR A 137 26.65 16.18 -1.57
C THR A 137 25.96 17.10 -2.60
N PRO A 138 26.53 17.30 -3.81
CA PRO A 138 25.99 18.25 -4.79
C PRO A 138 24.60 17.84 -5.29
N SER A 139 24.38 16.54 -5.52
CA SER A 139 23.13 15.95 -6.03
C SER A 139 21.93 16.18 -5.11
N VAL A 140 22.16 16.44 -3.81
CA VAL A 140 21.11 16.66 -2.80
C VAL A 140 20.75 18.15 -2.65
N LYS A 141 21.62 19.07 -3.12
CA LYS A 141 21.45 20.51 -2.94
C LYS A 141 20.19 21.07 -3.61
N GLU A 142 19.77 20.46 -4.71
CA GLU A 142 18.55 20.85 -5.43
C GLU A 142 17.29 20.54 -4.60
N PHE A 143 17.33 19.50 -3.77
CA PHE A 143 16.22 19.08 -2.92
C PHE A 143 16.14 19.86 -1.60
N LEU A 144 17.21 20.57 -1.22
CA LEU A 144 17.23 21.39 0.01
C LEU A 144 16.14 22.46 0.01
N ALA A 145 15.74 22.98 -1.17
CA ALA A 145 14.67 23.97 -1.27
C ALA A 145 13.31 23.43 -0.79
N ASN A 146 13.06 22.12 -0.96
CA ASN A 146 11.80 21.48 -0.60
C ASN A 146 11.79 20.95 0.85
N MET A 147 12.91 21.02 1.57
CA MET A 147 13.01 20.46 2.91
C MET A 147 12.43 21.40 3.98
N PRO A 148 11.76 20.84 5.01
CA PRO A 148 11.37 21.62 6.17
C PRO A 148 12.60 22.00 7.00
N LEU A 149 12.54 23.14 7.67
CA LEU A 149 13.57 23.55 8.63
C LEU A 149 13.71 22.50 9.75
N LEU A 150 14.96 22.21 10.11
CA LEU A 150 15.30 21.34 11.22
C LEU A 150 15.11 22.09 12.55
N PRO A 151 14.99 21.37 13.70
CA PRO A 151 14.85 22.00 15.01
C PRO A 151 15.90 23.10 15.27
N GLU A 152 15.49 24.17 15.95
CA GLU A 152 16.38 25.29 16.31
C GLU A 152 17.43 24.81 17.33
N ASP A 153 18.65 24.61 16.85
CA ASP A 153 19.83 24.26 17.63
C ASP A 153 21.08 24.86 16.97
N ASP A 154 22.03 25.32 17.78
CA ASP A 154 23.26 25.96 17.29
C ASP A 154 24.08 25.05 16.38
N SER A 155 24.07 23.73 16.62
CA SER A 155 24.78 22.74 15.79
C SER A 155 24.14 22.52 14.41
N LEU A 156 22.85 22.84 14.26
CA LEU A 156 22.08 22.68 13.02
C LEU A 156 21.95 24.00 12.23
N SER A 157 22.49 25.10 12.77
CA SER A 157 22.42 26.43 12.17
C SER A 157 22.96 26.49 10.74
N ILE A 158 24.06 25.78 10.46
CA ILE A 158 24.68 25.70 9.12
C ILE A 158 23.71 25.04 8.12
N ILE A 159 23.01 23.99 8.54
CA ILE A 159 22.07 23.25 7.68
C ILE A 159 20.82 24.09 7.44
N ASN A 160 20.26 24.70 8.50
CA ASN A 160 19.11 25.58 8.39
C ASN A 160 19.41 26.82 7.53
N GLN A 161 20.62 27.38 7.63
CA GLN A 161 21.07 28.47 6.75
C GLN A 161 21.17 28.01 5.29
N ALA A 162 21.74 26.83 5.03
CA ALA A 162 21.80 26.27 3.67
C ALA A 162 20.40 26.05 3.08
N ILE A 163 19.45 25.52 3.86
CA ILE A 163 18.05 25.35 3.44
C ILE A 163 17.42 26.71 3.10
N LEU A 164 17.56 27.71 3.98
CA LEU A 164 17.02 29.06 3.76
C LEU A 164 17.64 29.74 2.53
N GLU A 165 18.95 29.65 2.33
CA GLU A 165 19.61 30.21 1.16
C GLU A 165 19.10 29.60 -0.15
N HIS A 166 18.87 28.29 -0.18
CA HIS A 166 18.31 27.61 -1.34
C HIS A 166 16.82 27.92 -1.56
N GLN A 167 16.03 28.03 -0.49
CA GLN A 167 14.63 28.51 -0.56
C GLN A 167 14.54 29.95 -1.08
N LEU A 168 15.41 30.84 -0.59
CA LEU A 168 15.46 32.24 -1.02
C LEU A 168 15.94 32.40 -2.47
N LYS A 169 16.82 31.52 -2.98
CA LYS A 169 17.20 31.52 -4.40
C LYS A 169 16.05 31.14 -5.32
N VAL A 170 15.16 30.24 -4.89
CA VAL A 170 13.93 29.89 -5.62
C VAL A 170 12.95 31.07 -5.61
N VAL A 171 12.82 31.78 -4.48
CA VAL A 171 11.89 32.91 -4.32
C VAL A 171 12.42 34.23 -4.94
N GLY A 172 13.74 34.44 -4.93
CA GLY A 172 14.40 35.66 -5.41
C GLY A 172 14.54 35.77 -6.93
N GLY A 173 14.13 34.74 -7.69
CA GLY A 173 14.10 34.75 -9.16
C GLY A 173 12.86 35.42 -9.77
N SER A 174 11.85 35.79 -8.97
CA SER A 174 10.61 36.38 -9.48
C SER A 174 9.92 37.26 -8.45
N THR A 175 10.44 38.45 -8.20
CA THR A 175 9.76 39.42 -7.34
C THR A 175 8.80 40.32 -8.13
N GLU A 176 7.53 40.23 -7.71
CA GLU A 176 6.46 41.23 -7.71
C GLU A 176 5.41 41.24 -8.86
N ASP A 177 5.75 41.05 -10.13
CA ASP A 177 4.70 40.93 -11.19
C ASP A 177 4.22 39.48 -11.43
N ASN A 178 4.90 38.51 -10.85
CA ASN A 178 4.69 37.10 -11.15
C ASN A 178 3.84 36.35 -10.13
N VAL A 179 3.44 36.92 -8.99
CA VAL A 179 2.73 36.16 -7.93
C VAL A 179 1.38 35.64 -8.41
N HIS A 180 0.63 36.43 -9.19
CA HIS A 180 -0.61 35.94 -9.80
C HIS A 180 -0.35 34.91 -10.90
N THR A 181 0.70 35.09 -11.70
CA THR A 181 1.09 34.15 -12.76
C THR A 181 1.60 32.84 -12.18
N THR A 182 2.46 32.85 -11.16
CA THR A 182 2.95 31.66 -10.46
C THR A 182 1.87 31.02 -9.61
N ILE A 183 0.93 31.76 -9.01
CA ILE A 183 -0.24 31.14 -8.38
C ILE A 183 -1.12 30.48 -9.43
N SER A 184 -1.37 31.12 -10.58
CA SER A 184 -2.14 30.50 -11.68
C SER A 184 -1.42 29.32 -12.30
N GLU A 185 -0.10 29.37 -12.44
CA GLU A 185 0.74 28.27 -12.92
C GLU A 185 0.78 27.14 -11.88
N LEU A 186 0.96 27.43 -10.60
CA LEU A 186 0.88 26.45 -9.51
C LEU A 186 -0.51 25.83 -9.42
N PHE A 187 -1.59 26.61 -9.56
CA PHE A 187 -2.94 26.06 -9.64
C PHE A 187 -3.11 25.22 -10.89
N SER A 188 -2.55 25.61 -12.04
CA SER A 188 -2.62 24.80 -13.26
C SER A 188 -1.80 23.51 -13.14
N VAL A 189 -0.66 23.55 -12.45
CA VAL A 189 0.21 22.41 -12.18
C VAL A 189 -0.46 21.49 -11.17
N ILE A 190 -1.00 22.02 -10.07
CA ILE A 190 -1.77 21.28 -9.07
C ILE A 190 -3.01 20.69 -9.73
N LEU A 191 -3.74 21.43 -10.57
CA LEU A 191 -4.90 20.90 -11.29
C LEU A 191 -4.47 19.84 -12.31
N SER A 192 -3.33 20.00 -12.98
CA SER A 192 -2.79 18.97 -13.86
C SER A 192 -2.33 17.73 -13.11
N GLN A 193 -1.72 17.89 -11.93
CA GLN A 193 -1.29 16.80 -11.05
C GLN A 193 -2.51 16.13 -10.41
N CYS A 194 -3.52 16.88 -9.99
CA CYS A 194 -4.79 16.33 -9.52
C CYS A 194 -5.50 15.58 -10.64
N ARG A 195 -5.45 16.08 -11.87
CA ARG A 195 -6.02 15.39 -13.04
C ARG A 195 -5.23 14.12 -13.40
N GLU A 196 -3.90 14.17 -13.32
CA GLU A 196 -3.05 12.97 -13.48
C GLU A 196 -3.31 11.97 -12.36
N VAL A 197 -3.51 12.41 -11.11
CA VAL A 197 -3.90 11.55 -9.98
C VAL A 197 -5.31 10.97 -10.16
N GLU A 198 -6.27 11.75 -10.68
CA GLU A 198 -7.61 11.27 -11.03
C GLU A 198 -7.57 10.27 -12.20
N GLU A 199 -6.74 10.50 -13.22
CA GLU A 199 -6.52 9.58 -14.34
C GLU A 199 -5.79 8.30 -13.88
N GLU A 200 -4.79 8.41 -12.98
CA GLU A 200 -4.14 7.26 -12.33
C GLU A 200 -5.12 6.49 -11.43
N GLU A 201 -6.00 7.16 -10.67
CA GLU A 201 -7.02 6.54 -9.84
C GLU A 201 -8.11 5.86 -10.71
N GLU A 202 -8.46 6.43 -11.87
CA GLU A 202 -9.36 5.83 -12.84
C GLU A 202 -8.75 4.59 -13.52
N VAL A 203 -7.44 4.62 -13.80
CA VAL A 203 -6.66 3.47 -14.30
C VAL A 203 -6.47 2.40 -13.23
N LEU A 204 -6.25 2.75 -11.96
CA LEU A 204 -6.13 1.83 -10.83
C LEU A 204 -7.48 1.16 -10.47
N ASN A 205 -8.59 1.82 -10.80
CA ASN A 205 -9.95 1.33 -10.63
C ASN A 205 -10.54 0.68 -11.90
N GLU A 206 -9.70 0.37 -12.90
CA GLU A 206 -10.14 -0.48 -14.00
C GLU A 206 -10.40 -1.91 -13.49
N ILE A 207 -11.65 -2.34 -13.60
CA ILE A 207 -12.06 -3.68 -13.19
C ILE A 207 -11.68 -4.69 -14.24
N HIS A 208 -10.97 -5.73 -13.83
CA HIS A 208 -10.53 -6.81 -14.71
C HIS A 208 -11.45 -8.02 -14.65
N LEU A 209 -11.77 -8.56 -15.82
CA LEU A 209 -12.64 -9.72 -15.95
C LEU A 209 -11.94 -11.03 -15.56
N ASN A 210 -10.61 -11.03 -15.56
CA ASN A 210 -9.77 -12.17 -15.24
C ASN A 210 -8.58 -11.73 -14.38
N ILE A 211 -8.33 -12.48 -13.31
CA ILE A 211 -7.19 -12.32 -12.40
C ILE A 211 -5.86 -12.56 -13.14
N GLU A 212 -5.88 -13.32 -14.24
CA GLU A 212 -4.70 -13.59 -15.08
C GLU A 212 -4.44 -12.49 -16.12
N SER A 213 -5.25 -11.44 -16.16
CA SER A 213 -5.00 -10.34 -17.08
C SER A 213 -3.77 -9.54 -16.64
N GLU A 214 -2.98 -9.14 -17.62
CA GLU A 214 -1.74 -8.39 -17.40
C GLU A 214 -1.95 -7.11 -16.57
N LEU A 215 -3.04 -6.39 -16.86
CA LEU A 215 -3.38 -5.14 -16.15
C LEU A 215 -3.74 -5.40 -14.68
N PHE A 216 -4.46 -6.48 -14.37
CA PHE A 216 -4.74 -6.87 -12.98
C PHE A 216 -3.45 -7.17 -12.22
N ILE A 217 -2.50 -7.85 -12.87
CA ILE A 217 -1.21 -8.20 -12.26
C ILE A 217 -0.44 -6.92 -11.93
N VAL A 218 -0.34 -5.98 -12.88
CA VAL A 218 0.34 -4.70 -12.67
C VAL A 218 -0.32 -3.91 -11.54
N GLN A 219 -1.65 -3.77 -11.54
CA GLN A 219 -2.38 -3.08 -10.48
C GLN A 219 -2.18 -3.73 -9.11
N LEU A 220 -2.32 -5.06 -9.01
CA LEU A 220 -2.11 -5.78 -7.75
C LEU A 220 -0.69 -5.54 -7.21
N VAL A 221 0.32 -5.59 -8.06
CA VAL A 221 1.71 -5.35 -7.67
C VAL A 221 1.93 -3.89 -7.27
N THR A 222 1.32 -2.93 -7.97
CA THR A 222 1.35 -1.51 -7.62
C THR A 222 0.73 -1.25 -6.25
N GLU A 223 -0.43 -1.83 -5.96
CA GLU A 223 -1.09 -1.69 -4.66
C GLU A 223 -0.29 -2.33 -3.52
N LEU A 224 0.35 -3.48 -3.77
CA LEU A 224 1.26 -4.09 -2.79
C LEU A 224 2.52 -3.24 -2.58
N GLY A 225 3.03 -2.59 -3.63
CA GLY A 225 4.11 -1.61 -3.55
C GLY A 225 3.73 -0.37 -2.74
N ARG A 226 2.52 0.16 -2.95
CA ARG A 226 1.93 1.24 -2.15
C ARG A 226 1.82 0.85 -0.68
N ALA A 227 1.37 -0.38 -0.38
CA ALA A 227 1.34 -0.91 0.99
C ALA A 227 2.74 -1.06 1.61
N PHE A 228 3.74 -1.47 0.81
CA PHE A 228 5.13 -1.57 1.23
C PHE A 228 5.72 -0.20 1.61
N LEU A 229 5.44 0.84 0.83
CA LEU A 229 5.94 2.20 1.05
C LEU A 229 5.19 2.91 2.19
N ALA A 230 3.88 2.70 2.30
CA ALA A 230 3.05 3.26 3.38
C ALA A 230 3.32 2.61 4.76
N ALA A 231 3.99 1.45 4.79
CA ALA A 231 4.22 0.71 6.02
C ALA A 231 4.97 1.55 7.08
N THR A 232 4.38 1.65 8.27
CA THR A 232 5.04 2.36 9.38
C THR A 232 5.94 1.46 10.22
N ASP A 233 5.79 0.14 10.12
CA ASP A 233 6.53 -0.86 10.87
C ASP A 233 7.12 -1.94 9.96
N ALA A 234 8.26 -2.48 10.38
CA ALA A 234 9.00 -3.44 9.59
C ALA A 234 8.26 -4.78 9.40
N ASN A 235 7.35 -5.17 10.30
CA ASN A 235 6.53 -6.37 10.12
C ASN A 235 5.53 -6.20 8.98
N THR A 236 4.81 -5.07 8.93
CA THR A 236 3.90 -4.77 7.82
C THR A 236 4.65 -4.73 6.49
N GLN A 237 5.82 -4.09 6.46
CA GLN A 237 6.67 -4.06 5.26
C GLN A 237 7.16 -5.47 4.86
N THR A 238 7.45 -6.36 5.82
CA THR A 238 7.81 -7.76 5.56
C THR A 238 6.63 -8.55 4.99
N CYS A 239 5.42 -8.33 5.50
CA CYS A 239 4.20 -8.94 4.95
C CYS A 239 3.95 -8.49 3.51
N ALA A 240 4.13 -7.20 3.20
CA ALA A 240 4.05 -6.69 1.84
C ALA A 240 5.13 -7.30 0.93
N SER A 241 6.37 -7.37 1.42
CA SER A 241 7.49 -8.01 0.69
C SER A 241 7.20 -9.47 0.33
N TYR A 242 6.65 -10.23 1.28
CA TYR A 242 6.23 -11.62 1.06
C TYR A 242 5.13 -11.71 0.00
N ALA A 243 4.09 -10.86 0.09
CA ALA A 243 3.01 -10.85 -0.88
C ALA A 243 3.51 -10.49 -2.28
N MET A 244 4.35 -9.46 -2.41
CA MET A 244 4.98 -9.07 -3.68
C MET A 244 5.83 -10.20 -4.26
N GLN A 245 6.68 -10.84 -3.45
CA GLN A 245 7.52 -11.97 -3.88
C GLN A 245 6.67 -13.13 -4.40
N GLU A 246 5.61 -13.50 -3.67
CA GLU A 246 4.80 -14.64 -4.02
C GLU A 246 3.92 -14.37 -5.23
N VAL A 247 3.31 -13.18 -5.32
CA VAL A 247 2.51 -12.76 -6.48
C VAL A 247 3.37 -12.68 -7.74
N THR A 248 4.55 -12.04 -7.68
CA THR A 248 5.48 -11.98 -8.82
C THR A 248 5.94 -13.36 -9.24
N ARG A 249 6.18 -14.28 -8.29
CA ARG A 249 6.51 -15.68 -8.57
C ARG A 249 5.37 -16.46 -9.23
N LEU A 250 4.15 -16.31 -8.73
CA LEU A 250 2.96 -17.02 -9.25
C LEU A 250 2.64 -16.60 -10.69
N TYR A 251 2.83 -15.32 -11.01
CA TYR A 251 2.62 -14.78 -12.36
C TYR A 251 3.87 -14.81 -13.25
N GLY A 252 5.00 -15.34 -12.77
CA GLY A 252 6.21 -15.48 -13.58
C GLY A 252 6.92 -14.16 -13.94
N ILE A 253 6.62 -13.06 -13.26
CA ILE A 253 7.18 -11.73 -13.55
C ILE A 253 8.69 -11.76 -13.32
N ARG A 254 9.46 -11.60 -14.40
CA ARG A 254 10.92 -11.60 -14.39
C ARG A 254 11.47 -10.57 -15.38
N GLU A 255 12.69 -10.13 -15.14
CA GLU A 255 13.41 -9.21 -16.02
C GLU A 255 13.50 -9.76 -17.46
N SER A 256 13.24 -8.89 -18.44
CA SER A 256 13.28 -9.18 -19.87
C SER A 256 14.70 -9.61 -20.26
N GLY A 257 14.92 -10.92 -20.46
CA GLY A 257 16.25 -11.48 -20.75
C GLY A 257 16.51 -12.91 -20.24
N SER A 258 15.62 -13.48 -19.43
CA SER A 258 15.73 -14.89 -19.01
C SER A 258 15.30 -15.86 -20.13
N ARG A 259 15.98 -17.02 -20.24
CA ARG A 259 15.87 -17.96 -21.40
C ARG A 259 14.49 -18.62 -21.61
N GLU A 260 13.51 -18.36 -20.75
CA GLU A 260 12.16 -18.91 -20.79
C GLU A 260 11.17 -17.84 -20.30
N THR A 261 10.82 -16.86 -21.14
CA THR A 261 9.73 -15.91 -20.85
C THR A 261 8.51 -16.22 -21.70
N THR A 262 7.33 -16.28 -21.08
CA THR A 262 6.09 -16.16 -21.84
C THR A 262 5.85 -14.68 -22.18
N PRO A 263 5.09 -14.35 -23.23
CA PRO A 263 4.88 -12.95 -23.65
C PRO A 263 4.26 -12.06 -22.57
N ILE A 264 3.48 -12.64 -21.65
CA ILE A 264 2.79 -11.93 -20.57
C ILE A 264 3.78 -11.50 -19.48
N ASP A 265 4.80 -12.33 -19.20
CA ASP A 265 5.78 -12.11 -18.14
C ASP A 265 6.64 -10.86 -18.39
N SER A 266 7.03 -10.65 -19.66
CA SER A 266 7.88 -9.52 -20.06
C SER A 266 7.10 -8.21 -20.16
N GLN A 267 5.84 -8.24 -20.62
CA GLN A 267 5.02 -7.03 -20.74
C GLN A 267 4.57 -6.50 -19.38
N ALA A 268 4.22 -7.38 -18.43
CA ALA A 268 3.86 -6.98 -17.08
C ALA A 268 5.03 -6.29 -16.34
N TRP A 269 6.27 -6.79 -16.50
CA TRP A 269 7.45 -6.16 -15.92
C TRP A 269 7.72 -4.78 -16.50
N GLU A 270 7.65 -4.64 -17.82
CA GLU A 270 7.89 -3.37 -18.54
C GLU A 270 6.86 -2.29 -18.20
N LYS A 271 5.63 -2.65 -17.85
CA LYS A 271 4.57 -1.71 -17.44
C LYS A 271 4.67 -1.25 -15.98
N LEU A 272 5.47 -1.90 -15.15
CA LEU A 272 5.70 -1.44 -13.78
C LEU A 272 6.55 -0.17 -13.79
N SER A 273 6.25 0.76 -12.88
CA SER A 273 7.09 1.96 -12.71
C SER A 273 8.51 1.57 -12.31
N TYR A 274 9.49 2.36 -12.75
CA TYR A 274 10.91 2.10 -12.47
C TYR A 274 11.18 1.94 -10.96
N HIS A 275 10.54 2.76 -10.13
CA HIS A 275 10.64 2.67 -8.68
C HIS A 275 10.13 1.32 -8.11
N LEU A 276 9.02 0.80 -8.63
CA LEU A 276 8.52 -0.51 -8.23
C LEU A 276 9.43 -1.65 -8.70
N GLN A 277 10.01 -1.53 -9.90
CA GLN A 277 11.01 -2.49 -10.38
C GLN A 277 12.22 -2.55 -9.44
N GLU A 278 12.73 -1.40 -8.96
CA GLU A 278 13.83 -1.35 -7.99
C GLU A 278 13.49 -2.04 -6.66
N ILE A 279 12.24 -1.93 -6.19
CA ILE A 279 11.77 -2.59 -4.96
C ILE A 279 11.62 -4.10 -5.16
N ILE A 280 11.10 -4.52 -6.31
CA ILE A 280 10.84 -5.94 -6.61
C ILE A 280 12.12 -6.70 -6.95
N TYR A 281 13.08 -6.05 -7.59
CA TYR A 281 14.35 -6.66 -8.02
C TYR A 281 15.03 -7.48 -6.91
N PRO A 282 15.29 -6.95 -5.69
CA PRO A 282 15.86 -7.73 -4.60
C PRO A 282 14.90 -8.82 -4.07
N LEU A 283 13.59 -8.67 -4.26
CA LEU A 283 12.60 -9.66 -3.83
C LEU A 283 12.55 -10.90 -4.74
N LEU A 284 12.87 -10.77 -6.03
CA LEU A 284 12.87 -11.89 -6.99
C LEU A 284 13.83 -13.04 -6.61
N THR A 285 14.92 -12.71 -5.91
CA THR A 285 15.91 -13.69 -5.43
C THR A 285 15.71 -14.07 -3.96
N SER A 286 14.80 -13.37 -3.27
CA SER A 286 14.55 -13.56 -1.85
C SER A 286 13.75 -14.84 -1.56
N LYS A 287 13.80 -15.27 -0.29
CA LYS A 287 13.20 -16.53 0.19
C LYS A 287 12.29 -16.30 1.40
N TYR A 288 11.47 -15.24 1.34
CA TYR A 288 10.46 -15.03 2.37
C TYR A 288 9.54 -16.25 2.45
N MET A 289 9.39 -16.81 3.65
CA MET A 289 8.48 -17.91 3.94
C MET A 289 7.60 -17.51 5.12
N LEU A 290 6.32 -17.85 5.04
CA LEU A 290 5.44 -17.77 6.21
C LEU A 290 5.82 -18.87 7.21
N SER A 291 5.98 -18.49 8.47
CA SER A 291 6.13 -19.46 9.55
C SER A 291 4.82 -20.22 9.69
N THR A 292 4.82 -21.49 9.26
CA THR A 292 3.67 -22.41 9.19
C THR A 292 3.06 -22.76 10.55
N GLY A 293 3.56 -22.21 11.65
CA GLY A 293 3.07 -22.45 13.01
C GLY A 293 1.69 -21.86 13.32
N ASN A 294 1.17 -20.95 12.49
CA ASN A 294 -0.14 -20.31 12.68
C ASN A 294 -1.10 -20.54 11.52
N ASN A 295 -1.08 -21.74 10.92
CA ASN A 295 -2.29 -22.30 10.30
C ASN A 295 -3.31 -22.50 11.43
N ARG A 296 -3.93 -21.40 11.90
CA ARG A 296 -5.20 -21.47 12.59
C ARG A 296 -6.12 -22.14 11.59
N SER A 297 -6.34 -23.45 11.81
CA SER A 297 -7.38 -24.23 11.14
C SER A 297 -8.59 -23.34 10.99
N SER A 298 -9.10 -23.22 9.76
CA SER A 298 -10.34 -22.53 9.41
C SER A 298 -11.33 -22.69 10.57
N VAL A 299 -11.40 -21.66 11.41
CA VAL A 299 -12.37 -21.65 12.49
C VAL A 299 -13.65 -21.38 11.74
N THR A 300 -14.60 -22.31 11.78
CA THR A 300 -15.96 -22.05 11.34
C THR A 300 -16.43 -20.76 12.00
N LEU A 301 -16.37 -19.68 11.23
CA LEU A 301 -16.72 -18.35 11.69
C LEU A 301 -18.25 -18.29 11.73
N PRO A 302 -18.83 -17.71 12.80
CA PRO A 302 -20.27 -17.48 12.82
C PRO A 302 -20.63 -16.57 11.64
N SER A 303 -21.75 -16.87 10.98
CA SER A 303 -22.33 -16.02 9.95
C SER A 303 -23.56 -15.34 10.54
N PRO A 304 -23.60 -14.01 10.72
CA PRO A 304 -22.59 -13.01 10.33
C PRO A 304 -21.38 -12.89 11.28
N ILE A 305 -20.24 -12.45 10.74
CA ILE A 305 -18.99 -12.17 11.49
C ILE A 305 -19.09 -10.76 12.09
N PHE A 306 -19.71 -9.85 11.33
CA PHE A 306 -19.99 -8.49 11.76
C PHE A 306 -20.92 -8.48 12.96
N GLY A 307 -20.57 -7.72 14.01
CA GLY A 307 -21.32 -7.68 15.26
C GLY A 307 -21.14 -8.88 16.21
N SER A 308 -20.31 -9.87 15.83
CA SER A 308 -19.97 -10.98 16.73
C SER A 308 -18.89 -10.61 17.75
N ASP A 309 -18.80 -11.33 18.87
CA ASP A 309 -17.73 -11.17 19.87
C ASP A 309 -16.31 -11.30 19.30
N LYS A 310 -16.18 -11.90 18.11
CA LYS A 310 -14.91 -12.14 17.41
C LYS A 310 -14.43 -10.96 16.57
N ALA A 311 -15.27 -9.96 16.29
CA ALA A 311 -14.91 -8.78 15.51
C ALA A 311 -15.50 -7.50 16.13
N LYS A 312 -14.73 -6.86 17.02
CA LYS A 312 -15.15 -5.64 17.73
C LYS A 312 -14.84 -4.36 16.96
N THR A 313 -13.92 -4.42 15.99
CA THR A 313 -13.54 -3.29 15.14
C THR A 313 -13.77 -3.63 13.68
N PHE A 314 -14.00 -2.59 12.87
CA PHE A 314 -14.10 -2.69 11.41
C PHE A 314 -12.92 -3.45 10.80
N GLN A 315 -11.69 -3.10 11.20
CA GLN A 315 -10.47 -3.77 10.72
C GLN A 315 -10.45 -5.25 11.09
N GLN A 316 -10.88 -5.64 12.31
CA GLN A 316 -10.95 -7.05 12.69
C GLN A 316 -12.01 -7.81 11.90
N TRP A 317 -13.17 -7.19 11.65
CA TRP A 317 -14.20 -7.77 10.80
C TRP A 317 -13.70 -7.99 9.38
N LEU A 318 -13.20 -6.94 8.73
CA LEU A 318 -12.73 -6.95 7.34
C LEU A 318 -11.70 -8.06 7.12
N THR A 319 -10.66 -8.07 7.96
CA THR A 319 -9.55 -9.02 7.83
C THR A 319 -9.96 -10.46 8.14
N SER A 320 -10.88 -10.67 9.07
CA SER A 320 -11.42 -12.00 9.38
C SER A 320 -12.31 -12.51 8.26
N TRP A 321 -13.13 -11.62 7.68
CA TRP A 321 -14.02 -11.95 6.58
C TRP A 321 -13.25 -12.27 5.31
N GLU A 322 -12.30 -11.42 4.90
CA GLU A 322 -11.43 -11.68 3.75
C GLU A 322 -10.63 -12.97 3.90
N CYS A 323 -10.00 -13.22 5.05
CA CYS A 323 -9.28 -14.48 5.26
C CYS A 323 -10.22 -15.69 5.10
N SER A 324 -11.45 -15.59 5.62
CA SER A 324 -12.47 -16.63 5.47
C SER A 324 -12.90 -16.82 4.02
N LEU A 325 -13.07 -15.74 3.26
CA LEU A 325 -13.42 -15.82 1.84
C LEU A 325 -12.31 -16.50 1.05
N VAL A 326 -11.05 -16.14 1.31
CA VAL A 326 -9.91 -16.74 0.62
C VAL A 326 -9.73 -18.23 0.98
N ASP A 327 -10.03 -18.64 2.21
CA ASP A 327 -10.03 -20.06 2.60
C ASP A 327 -11.13 -20.89 1.90
N LEU A 328 -12.19 -20.25 1.40
CA LEU A 328 -13.32 -20.89 0.72
C LEU A 328 -13.17 -20.93 -0.82
N LEU A 329 -12.19 -20.23 -1.39
CA LEU A 329 -11.92 -20.22 -2.84
C LEU A 329 -11.52 -21.62 -3.32
N GLN A 330 -12.20 -22.10 -4.35
CA GLN A 330 -11.94 -23.39 -5.00
C GLN A 330 -10.94 -23.26 -6.17
N GLY A 331 -10.84 -22.08 -6.78
CA GLY A 331 -9.93 -21.83 -7.89
C GLY A 331 -8.46 -21.90 -7.48
N GLU A 332 -7.67 -22.74 -8.18
CA GLU A 332 -6.28 -23.01 -7.83
C GLU A 332 -5.41 -21.73 -7.84
N ARG A 333 -5.46 -20.93 -8.93
CA ARG A 333 -4.70 -19.68 -9.02
C ARG A 333 -5.21 -18.58 -8.12
N ALA A 334 -6.53 -18.35 -8.08
CA ALA A 334 -7.14 -17.33 -7.23
C ALA A 334 -6.81 -17.57 -5.75
N SER A 335 -6.96 -18.82 -5.30
CA SER A 335 -6.61 -19.23 -3.94
C SER A 335 -5.13 -19.00 -3.64
N GLN A 336 -4.21 -19.36 -4.55
CA GLN A 336 -2.77 -19.13 -4.35
C GLN A 336 -2.44 -17.63 -4.23
N VAL A 337 -2.95 -16.80 -5.14
CA VAL A 337 -2.69 -15.35 -5.19
C VAL A 337 -3.23 -14.65 -3.95
N PHE A 338 -4.49 -14.87 -3.60
CA PHE A 338 -5.08 -14.19 -2.44
C PHE A 338 -4.58 -14.79 -1.12
N SER A 339 -4.19 -16.07 -1.07
CA SER A 339 -3.56 -16.65 0.11
C SER A 339 -2.20 -16.02 0.40
N ALA A 340 -1.45 -15.64 -0.65
CA ALA A 340 -0.23 -14.87 -0.51
C ALA A 340 -0.46 -13.48 0.11
N CYS A 341 -1.61 -12.85 -0.16
CA CYS A 341 -1.98 -11.54 0.37
C CYS A 341 -2.50 -11.58 1.83
N LYS A 342 -2.95 -12.71 2.36
CA LYS A 342 -3.48 -12.83 3.74
C LYS A 342 -2.65 -12.11 4.83
N PRO A 343 -1.31 -12.18 4.84
CA PRO A 343 -0.51 -11.51 5.87
C PRO A 343 -0.60 -9.98 5.81
N ILE A 344 -0.65 -9.39 4.61
CA ILE A 344 -0.73 -7.94 4.44
C ILE A 344 -2.15 -7.43 4.69
N LEU A 345 -3.18 -8.19 4.28
CA LEU A 345 -4.59 -7.89 4.56
C LEU A 345 -4.83 -7.67 6.05
N ARG A 346 -4.24 -8.50 6.92
CA ARG A 346 -4.37 -8.39 8.38
C ARG A 346 -3.79 -7.10 9.00
N ARG A 347 -2.95 -6.37 8.28
CA ARG A 347 -2.20 -5.22 8.81
C ARG A 347 -2.55 -3.91 8.12
N ASP A 348 -2.79 -3.94 6.82
CA ASP A 348 -3.11 -2.77 6.01
C ASP A 348 -4.56 -2.75 5.56
N THR A 349 -5.37 -1.89 6.19
CA THR A 349 -6.81 -1.77 5.91
C THR A 349 -7.07 -1.26 4.49
N THR A 350 -6.20 -0.41 3.94
CA THR A 350 -6.37 0.15 2.58
C THR A 350 -6.24 -0.96 1.52
N THR A 351 -5.23 -1.82 1.64
CA THR A 351 -5.08 -3.00 0.76
C THR A 351 -6.23 -3.98 0.91
N ALA A 352 -6.75 -4.14 2.13
CA ALA A 352 -7.93 -4.97 2.37
C ALA A 352 -9.16 -4.42 1.60
N ILE A 353 -9.49 -3.14 1.80
CA ILE A 353 -10.56 -2.46 1.06
C ILE A 353 -10.40 -2.63 -0.47
N TYR A 354 -9.18 -2.48 -0.99
CA TYR A 354 -8.90 -2.62 -2.43
C TYR A 354 -9.10 -4.05 -2.95
N LEU A 355 -8.66 -5.09 -2.22
CA LEU A 355 -8.70 -6.47 -2.70
C LEU A 355 -10.05 -7.17 -2.48
N LEU A 356 -10.85 -6.69 -1.52
CA LEU A 356 -12.13 -7.30 -1.17
C LEU A 356 -13.08 -7.47 -2.37
N PRO A 357 -13.34 -6.48 -3.24
CA PRO A 357 -14.25 -6.64 -4.37
C PRO A 357 -13.77 -7.72 -5.35
N SER A 358 -12.46 -7.78 -5.59
CA SER A 358 -11.86 -8.80 -6.46
C SER A 358 -12.04 -10.21 -5.90
N ILE A 359 -11.84 -10.39 -4.59
CA ILE A 359 -12.08 -11.68 -3.90
C ILE A 359 -13.56 -12.07 -3.98
N LEU A 360 -14.48 -11.11 -3.78
CA LEU A 360 -15.92 -11.33 -3.88
C LEU A 360 -16.35 -11.74 -5.29
N ILE A 361 -15.84 -11.07 -6.33
CA ILE A 361 -16.11 -11.42 -7.74
C ILE A 361 -15.70 -12.87 -8.00
N CYS A 362 -14.52 -13.29 -7.54
CA CYS A 362 -14.02 -14.65 -7.73
C CYS A 362 -14.93 -15.67 -7.03
N MET A 363 -15.27 -15.43 -5.76
CA MET A 363 -16.19 -16.29 -4.99
C MET A 363 -17.56 -16.40 -5.66
N LEU A 364 -18.12 -15.28 -6.13
CA LEU A 364 -19.43 -15.25 -6.76
C LEU A 364 -19.45 -16.02 -8.09
N CYS A 365 -18.34 -16.03 -8.82
CA CYS A 365 -18.20 -16.73 -10.10
C CYS A 365 -17.93 -18.24 -9.97
N GLU A 366 -17.42 -18.72 -8.83
CA GLU A 366 -17.06 -20.13 -8.63
C GLU A 366 -18.26 -20.99 -8.21
N THR A 367 -18.95 -20.62 -7.13
CA THR A 367 -20.05 -21.42 -6.57
C THR A 367 -21.18 -20.57 -6.01
N SER A 368 -22.42 -21.04 -6.17
CA SER A 368 -23.61 -20.42 -5.58
C SER A 368 -23.81 -20.73 -4.08
N ASP A 369 -23.11 -21.73 -3.54
CA ASP A 369 -23.41 -22.28 -2.20
C ASP A 369 -23.15 -21.27 -1.08
N HIS A 370 -22.15 -20.40 -1.27
CA HIS A 370 -21.77 -19.37 -0.29
C HIS A 370 -22.46 -18.02 -0.52
N HIS A 371 -23.24 -17.85 -1.59
CA HIS A 371 -23.84 -16.56 -1.94
C HIS A 371 -24.77 -16.04 -0.85
N HIS A 372 -25.57 -16.92 -0.24
CA HIS A 372 -26.47 -16.51 0.83
C HIS A 372 -25.71 -15.95 2.05
N GLN A 373 -24.61 -16.61 2.44
CA GLN A 373 -23.77 -16.16 3.56
C GLN A 373 -23.13 -14.80 3.26
N ILE A 374 -22.63 -14.61 2.03
CA ILE A 374 -22.04 -13.34 1.58
C ILE A 374 -23.10 -12.23 1.59
N THR A 375 -24.29 -12.48 1.04
CA THR A 375 -25.39 -11.51 1.04
C THR A 375 -25.80 -11.13 2.46
N THR A 376 -25.95 -12.10 3.37
CA THR A 376 -26.28 -11.82 4.78
C THR A 376 -25.22 -10.97 5.47
N GLN A 377 -23.93 -11.19 5.18
CA GLN A 377 -22.85 -10.38 5.75
C GLN A 377 -22.90 -8.94 5.25
N VAL A 378 -23.03 -8.74 3.94
CA VAL A 378 -23.10 -7.39 3.34
C VAL A 378 -24.33 -6.64 3.85
N LEU A 379 -25.51 -7.29 3.88
CA LEU A 379 -26.72 -6.67 4.41
C LEU A 379 -26.63 -6.38 5.92
N SER A 380 -25.97 -7.24 6.70
CA SER A 380 -25.76 -7.01 8.13
C SER A 380 -24.92 -5.76 8.38
N VAL A 381 -23.91 -5.51 7.55
CA VAL A 381 -23.09 -4.29 7.60
C VAL A 381 -23.93 -3.07 7.25
N MET A 382 -24.68 -3.15 6.16
CA MET A 382 -25.49 -2.04 5.66
C MET A 382 -26.62 -1.66 6.62
N ASN A 383 -27.29 -2.63 7.24
CA ASN A 383 -28.37 -2.39 8.20
C ASN A 383 -27.86 -1.72 9.49
N GLN A 384 -26.67 -2.08 9.97
CA GLN A 384 -26.10 -1.42 11.17
C GLN A 384 -25.79 0.07 10.92
N LEU A 385 -25.43 0.44 9.69
CA LEU A 385 -25.21 1.83 9.29
C LEU A 385 -26.50 2.66 9.26
N GLN A 386 -27.66 2.02 9.13
CA GLN A 386 -28.95 2.71 9.26
C GLN A 386 -29.26 3.02 10.74
N GLU A 387 -28.99 2.07 11.65
CA GLU A 387 -29.36 2.18 13.07
C GLU A 387 -28.43 3.09 13.89
N LYS A 388 -27.15 3.21 13.51
CA LYS A 388 -26.18 4.04 14.25
C LYS A 388 -26.00 5.40 13.58
N ASP A 389 -26.08 6.44 14.41
CA ASP A 389 -25.90 7.85 14.01
C ASP A 389 -24.43 8.31 14.07
N LYS A 390 -23.51 7.42 14.44
CA LYS A 390 -22.08 7.74 14.49
C LYS A 390 -21.41 7.43 13.15
N ASP A 391 -20.59 8.37 12.70
CA ASP A 391 -19.79 8.32 11.48
C ASP A 391 -18.90 7.07 11.41
N GLU A 392 -19.44 5.98 10.86
CA GLU A 392 -18.65 4.83 10.43
C GLU A 392 -18.34 4.96 8.92
N ALA A 393 -17.73 6.09 8.53
CA ALA A 393 -17.44 6.44 7.13
C ALA A 393 -16.76 5.30 6.35
N ALA A 394 -15.88 4.53 6.99
CA ALA A 394 -15.18 3.40 6.37
C ALA A 394 -16.11 2.25 5.95
N LEU A 395 -17.17 1.96 6.72
CA LEU A 395 -18.16 0.93 6.37
C LEU A 395 -19.08 1.40 5.25
N SER A 396 -19.42 2.70 5.22
CA SER A 396 -20.15 3.31 4.12
C SER A 396 -19.35 3.24 2.82
N ILE A 397 -18.07 3.64 2.86
CA ILE A 397 -17.16 3.58 1.71
C ILE A 397 -17.06 2.14 1.17
N ILE A 398 -16.83 1.13 2.03
CA ILE A 398 -16.77 -0.27 1.58
C ILE A 398 -18.08 -0.71 0.92
N SER A 399 -19.24 -0.36 1.50
CA SER A 399 -20.53 -0.81 0.97
C SER A 399 -20.80 -0.25 -0.42
N ILE A 400 -20.45 1.02 -0.64
CA ILE A 400 -20.54 1.69 -1.94
C ILE A 400 -19.54 1.08 -2.92
N GLU A 401 -18.30 0.87 -2.49
CA GLU A 401 -17.23 0.33 -3.31
C GLU A 401 -17.54 -1.08 -3.82
N ILE A 402 -17.99 -1.98 -2.92
CA ILE A 402 -18.41 -3.35 -3.29
C ILE A 402 -19.50 -3.29 -4.37
N ASN A 403 -20.53 -2.48 -4.15
CA ASN A 403 -21.65 -2.39 -5.07
C ASN A 403 -21.24 -1.82 -6.44
N TRP A 404 -20.42 -0.76 -6.43
CA TRP A 404 -19.91 -0.14 -7.64
C TRP A 404 -19.04 -1.11 -8.45
N GLN A 405 -18.10 -1.78 -7.80
CA GLN A 405 -17.17 -2.73 -8.43
C GLN A 405 -17.92 -3.90 -9.07
N LEU A 406 -18.86 -4.51 -8.34
CA LEU A 406 -19.67 -5.62 -8.86
C LEU A 406 -20.56 -5.17 -10.03
N SER A 407 -21.12 -3.97 -9.98
CA SER A 407 -21.94 -3.40 -11.05
C SER A 407 -21.14 -3.14 -12.33
N LYS A 408 -19.96 -2.52 -12.19
CA LYS A 408 -19.05 -2.23 -13.31
C LYS A 408 -18.46 -3.53 -13.89
N TRP A 409 -18.14 -4.54 -13.06
CA TRP A 409 -17.75 -5.87 -13.54
C TRP A 409 -18.86 -6.51 -14.38
N SER A 410 -20.10 -6.52 -13.87
CA SER A 410 -21.28 -7.06 -14.57
C SER A 410 -21.51 -6.40 -15.92
N GLN A 411 -21.40 -5.06 -15.98
CA GLN A 411 -21.53 -4.31 -17.22
C GLN A 411 -20.43 -4.68 -18.23
N LYS A 412 -19.17 -4.72 -17.80
CA LYS A 412 -18.03 -5.05 -18.68
C LYS A 412 -18.11 -6.49 -19.18
N LYS A 413 -18.52 -7.44 -18.31
CA LYS A 413 -18.74 -8.85 -18.68
C LYS A 413 -19.88 -8.99 -19.68
N ARG A 414 -21.00 -8.28 -19.48
CA ARG A 414 -22.13 -8.24 -20.42
C ARG A 414 -21.70 -7.70 -21.79
N GLN A 415 -20.92 -6.62 -21.82
CA GLN A 415 -20.40 -6.04 -23.07
C GLN A 415 -19.50 -7.04 -23.81
N ALA A 416 -18.58 -7.70 -23.10
CA ALA A 416 -17.69 -8.71 -23.70
C ALA A 416 -18.48 -9.91 -24.27
N GLU A 417 -19.47 -10.42 -23.53
CA GLU A 417 -20.32 -11.53 -24.00
C GLU A 417 -21.23 -11.13 -25.17
N SER A 418 -21.65 -9.86 -25.24
CA SER A 418 -22.49 -9.34 -26.32
C SER A 418 -21.69 -9.10 -27.61
N GLN A 419 -20.46 -8.60 -27.51
CA GLN A 419 -19.58 -8.39 -28.68
C GLN A 419 -19.21 -9.70 -29.39
N GLY A 420 -19.16 -10.82 -28.65
CA GLY A 420 -18.91 -12.15 -29.20
C GLY A 420 -20.05 -12.74 -30.05
N LYS A 421 -21.27 -12.20 -29.97
CA LYS A 421 -22.45 -12.73 -30.67
C LYS A 421 -22.92 -11.80 -31.80
N LYS A 422 -22.51 -12.11 -33.03
CA LYS A 422 -23.10 -11.53 -34.25
C LYS A 422 -24.41 -12.26 -34.60
N GLY A 423 -25.53 -11.83 -34.01
CA GLY A 423 -26.86 -12.37 -34.36
C GLY A 423 -28.03 -11.74 -33.59
N ARG A 424 -29.25 -11.83 -34.14
CA ARG A 424 -30.51 -11.32 -33.55
C ARG A 424 -31.07 -12.20 -32.40
N ALA A 425 -30.29 -13.16 -31.89
CA ALA A 425 -30.75 -14.02 -30.79
C ALA A 425 -30.80 -13.23 -29.47
N ALA A 426 -31.77 -13.53 -28.62
CA ALA A 426 -31.87 -12.95 -27.28
C ALA A 426 -30.58 -13.21 -26.49
N PHE A 427 -30.07 -12.18 -25.81
CA PHE A 427 -28.87 -12.29 -24.99
C PHE A 427 -29.15 -13.21 -23.79
N ILE A 428 -28.39 -14.29 -23.70
CA ILE A 428 -28.39 -15.21 -22.54
C ILE A 428 -27.05 -14.99 -21.83
N PRO A 429 -27.06 -14.48 -20.58
CA PRO A 429 -25.85 -14.26 -19.79
C PRO A 429 -25.19 -15.59 -19.42
N SER A 430 -23.86 -15.59 -19.24
CA SER A 430 -23.17 -16.73 -18.63
C SER A 430 -23.65 -16.99 -17.20
N THR A 431 -23.40 -18.20 -16.69
CA THR A 431 -23.69 -18.56 -15.29
C THR A 431 -23.02 -17.61 -14.31
N GLN A 432 -21.76 -17.24 -14.56
CA GLN A 432 -20.99 -16.27 -13.77
C GLN A 432 -21.66 -14.89 -13.75
N LEU A 433 -22.06 -14.37 -14.92
CA LEU A 433 -22.73 -13.08 -15.03
C LEU A 433 -24.09 -13.10 -14.32
N HIS A 434 -24.86 -14.17 -14.50
CA HIS A 434 -26.15 -14.33 -13.86
C HIS A 434 -26.03 -14.39 -12.33
N GLN A 435 -25.03 -15.11 -11.81
CA GLN A 435 -24.73 -15.20 -10.38
C GLN A 435 -24.47 -13.82 -9.76
N VAL A 436 -23.57 -13.04 -10.36
CA VAL A 436 -23.24 -11.68 -9.87
C VAL A 436 -24.44 -10.73 -10.00
N MET A 437 -25.21 -10.79 -11.09
CA MET A 437 -26.44 -10.01 -11.24
C MET A 437 -27.47 -10.36 -10.16
N SER A 438 -27.70 -11.65 -9.91
CA SER A 438 -28.65 -12.11 -8.88
C SER A 438 -28.23 -11.71 -7.46
N PHE A 439 -26.93 -11.49 -7.24
CA PHE A 439 -26.41 -10.96 -5.98
C PHE A 439 -26.70 -9.45 -5.85
N LEU A 440 -26.43 -8.68 -6.90
CA LEU A 440 -26.71 -7.24 -6.94
C LEU A 440 -28.20 -6.92 -6.75
N GLU A 441 -29.09 -7.72 -7.34
CA GLU A 441 -30.55 -7.56 -7.17
C GLU A 441 -31.03 -7.73 -5.72
N LYS A 442 -30.25 -8.42 -4.86
CA LYS A 442 -30.60 -8.61 -3.45
C LYS A 442 -30.20 -7.42 -2.57
N ILE A 443 -29.42 -6.47 -3.09
CA ILE A 443 -28.96 -5.30 -2.35
C ILE A 443 -29.99 -4.18 -2.53
N PRO A 444 -30.67 -3.74 -1.46
CA PRO A 444 -31.69 -2.70 -1.57
C PRO A 444 -31.10 -1.33 -1.93
N ALA A 445 -31.65 -0.70 -2.97
CA ALA A 445 -31.17 0.59 -3.48
C ALA A 445 -31.43 1.76 -2.52
N ASP A 446 -32.48 1.68 -1.71
CA ASP A 446 -32.81 2.63 -0.63
C ASP A 446 -31.72 2.67 0.45
N ILE A 447 -31.22 1.49 0.86
CA ILE A 447 -30.16 1.41 1.86
C ILE A 447 -28.86 1.99 1.29
N LEU A 448 -28.52 1.68 0.04
CA LEU A 448 -27.34 2.24 -0.63
C LEU A 448 -27.41 3.77 -0.77
N ALA A 449 -28.58 4.30 -1.12
CA ALA A 449 -28.82 5.74 -1.22
C ALA A 449 -28.55 6.45 0.11
N HIS A 450 -29.11 5.92 1.20
CA HIS A 450 -28.92 6.49 2.54
C HIS A 450 -27.48 6.41 3.02
N ILE A 451 -26.80 5.28 2.76
CA ILE A 451 -25.38 5.10 3.09
C ILE A 451 -24.51 6.08 2.30
N SER A 452 -24.77 6.24 1.00
CA SER A 452 -24.01 7.13 0.12
C SER A 452 -24.11 8.59 0.55
N TYR A 453 -25.31 9.01 0.95
CA TYR A 453 -25.55 10.34 1.51
C TYR A 453 -24.80 10.58 2.81
N LYS A 454 -24.88 9.61 3.75
CA LYS A 454 -24.12 9.70 5.01
C LYS A 454 -22.61 9.81 4.79
N SER A 455 -22.08 9.26 3.70
CA SER A 455 -20.66 9.35 3.33
C SER A 455 -20.29 10.57 2.48
N HIS A 456 -21.20 11.52 2.26
CA HIS A 456 -20.98 12.68 1.36
C HIS A 456 -20.70 12.30 -0.11
N ALA A 457 -21.15 11.12 -0.52
CA ALA A 457 -21.07 10.63 -1.90
C ALA A 457 -22.41 10.90 -2.62
N TYR A 458 -22.67 12.17 -2.91
CA TYR A 458 -23.95 12.66 -3.43
C TYR A 458 -24.31 12.12 -4.82
N SER A 459 -23.33 11.96 -5.71
CA SER A 459 -23.59 11.42 -7.06
C SER A 459 -24.07 9.96 -7.04
N PRO A 460 -23.40 9.02 -6.33
CA PRO A 460 -23.94 7.67 -6.11
C PRO A 460 -25.27 7.65 -5.36
N ALA A 461 -25.46 8.54 -4.37
CA ALA A 461 -26.72 8.63 -3.63
C ALA A 461 -27.89 8.94 -4.57
N LEU A 462 -27.75 9.95 -5.42
CA LEU A 462 -28.75 10.32 -6.42
C LEU A 462 -29.03 9.17 -7.39
N MET A 463 -27.98 8.51 -7.89
CA MET A 463 -28.12 7.36 -8.80
C MET A 463 -28.95 6.23 -8.20
N HIS A 464 -28.70 5.88 -6.92
CA HIS A 464 -29.42 4.82 -6.23
C HIS A 464 -30.86 5.22 -5.91
N ILE A 465 -31.13 6.48 -5.59
CA ILE A 465 -32.50 6.98 -5.38
C ILE A 465 -33.30 6.96 -6.67
N GLU A 466 -32.71 7.38 -7.78
CA GLU A 466 -33.37 7.30 -9.08
C GLU A 466 -33.71 5.86 -9.47
N ALA A 467 -32.79 4.92 -9.21
CA ALA A 467 -33.06 3.49 -9.40
C ALA A 467 -34.21 3.01 -8.51
N TYR A 468 -34.19 3.37 -7.22
CA TYR A 468 -35.24 3.01 -6.27
C TYR A 468 -36.62 3.56 -6.67
N ILE A 469 -36.67 4.81 -7.13
CA ILE A 469 -37.91 5.47 -7.58
C ILE A 469 -38.46 4.83 -8.85
N LYS A 470 -37.59 4.42 -9.78
CA LYS A 470 -38.02 3.70 -11.00
C LYS A 470 -38.74 2.40 -10.65
N ASP A 471 -38.25 1.69 -9.63
CA ASP A 471 -38.85 0.43 -9.18
C ASP A 471 -40.04 0.65 -8.23
N ASN A 472 -40.11 1.78 -7.51
CA ASN A 472 -41.15 2.11 -6.53
C ASN A 472 -41.77 3.51 -6.76
N PRO A 473 -42.56 3.70 -7.83
CA PRO A 473 -43.09 5.01 -8.22
C PRO A 473 -44.06 5.67 -7.23
N LEU A 474 -44.53 4.95 -6.21
CA LEU A 474 -45.48 5.45 -5.20
C LEU A 474 -44.79 6.13 -3.99
N GLN A 475 -43.49 5.94 -3.79
CA GLN A 475 -42.74 6.47 -2.62
C GLN A 475 -41.97 7.78 -2.91
N VAL A 476 -42.20 8.38 -4.07
CA VAL A 476 -41.54 9.63 -4.52
C VAL A 476 -41.68 10.77 -3.52
N LYS A 477 -42.82 10.85 -2.80
CA LYS A 477 -43.10 11.93 -1.84
C LYS A 477 -42.20 11.90 -0.60
N GLU A 478 -41.80 10.73 -0.12
CA GLU A 478 -40.96 10.61 1.08
C GLU A 478 -39.49 10.96 0.77
N HIS A 479 -39.04 10.61 -0.44
CA HIS A 479 -37.66 10.84 -0.89
C HIS A 479 -37.45 12.20 -1.57
N LEU A 480 -38.53 12.95 -1.86
CA LEU A 480 -38.47 14.30 -2.42
C LEU A 480 -37.80 15.31 -1.47
N CYS A 481 -38.05 15.21 -0.15
CA CYS A 481 -37.35 16.07 0.84
C CYS A 481 -35.85 15.78 0.88
N PHE A 482 -35.46 14.50 0.78
CA PHE A 482 -34.07 14.08 0.73
C PHE A 482 -33.39 14.57 -0.55
N LEU A 483 -34.02 14.35 -1.72
CA LEU A 483 -33.55 14.88 -3.00
C LEU A 483 -33.41 16.41 -2.95
N GLN A 484 -34.35 17.14 -2.36
CA GLN A 484 -34.25 18.60 -2.27
C GLN A 484 -33.06 19.07 -1.43
N GLN A 485 -32.66 18.31 -0.40
CA GLN A 485 -31.44 18.58 0.38
C GLN A 485 -30.17 18.29 -0.43
N GLU A 486 -30.16 17.20 -1.21
CA GLU A 486 -29.04 16.84 -2.12
C GLU A 486 -28.77 17.92 -3.17
N TRP A 487 -29.81 18.43 -3.82
CA TRP A 487 -29.67 19.44 -4.88
C TRP A 487 -29.24 20.83 -4.38
N GLN A 488 -29.24 21.06 -3.07
CA GLN A 488 -28.84 22.33 -2.45
C GLN A 488 -27.37 22.37 -1.98
N GLN A 489 -26.72 21.22 -1.85
CA GLN A 489 -25.29 21.09 -1.53
C GLN A 489 -24.48 20.92 -2.81
#